data_AF-A0A7C2NW13-F1
#
_entry.id   AF-A0A7C2NW13-F1
#
_cell.length_a   1.000
_cell.length_b   1.000
_cell.length_c   1.000
_cell.angle_alpha   90.00
_cell.angle_beta   90.00
_cell.angle_gamma   90.00
#
_symmetry.space_group_name_H-M   'P 1'
#
loop_
_entity.id
_entity.type
_entity.pdbx_description
1 polymer ?
#
loop_
_entity_poly.entity_id
_entity_poly.type
_entity_poly.pdbx_seq_one_letter_code
_entity_poly.pdbx_strand_id
1 'polypeptide(L)'
;MRSVGLNLWSMVVCIPFIASAAWGGGQPTQQVLKILPNGDWALTGQVTKLVFKAVPYTYTVKVPVTVTKTVEVDGVTKEVQETQYREEVRTAEKTRSERVSMLFCRPVDPQTVKAFETDGRPISTDEVARRCQGETLVVVSADDEMIPDYYATVFKPGTIILALPPQPVMAPPPPGFAPQPVVPQPAPQAPPPPTTQTAPASSLIRPVSQRGPTVSDAPQPAEGNQSTLPSAPAPELVFVSRDGADAVKIRQFEESQEWVELTIKANDSSIAPEKLIKAKRLSRHSDTTSVPWSALRVGQAQGGDLPVDRAKEKLGQGETTAVMSVDGAVIDAFWLQNLKPSVLVLRGVKLPHRLQGHGYALPMSAPAYPAPAPHAPPAVPVETPRPPA
;
A
#
# COMPACT_ATOMS: atom_id res chain seq x y z
N MET A 1 -2.18 -39.93 -13.56
CA MET A 1 -1.09 -39.58 -12.63
C MET A 1 -0.03 -38.76 -13.37
N ARG A 2 -0.06 -37.44 -13.25
CA ARG A 2 1.07 -36.56 -13.58
C ARG A 2 1.18 -35.56 -12.43
N SER A 3 2.26 -35.71 -11.66
CA SER A 3 2.62 -34.81 -10.57
C SER A 3 3.07 -33.48 -11.18
N VAL A 4 2.33 -32.41 -10.89
CA VAL A 4 2.76 -31.04 -11.19
C VAL A 4 3.27 -30.47 -9.88
N GLY A 5 4.58 -30.59 -9.65
CA GLY A 5 5.26 -29.91 -8.55
C GLY A 5 5.42 -28.44 -8.88
N LEU A 6 4.48 -27.60 -8.43
CA LEU A 6 4.71 -26.16 -8.34
C LEU A 6 5.64 -25.88 -7.14
N ASN A 7 6.93 -25.74 -7.43
CA ASN A 7 7.86 -25.11 -6.51
C ASN A 7 7.60 -23.59 -6.50
N LEU A 8 6.68 -23.16 -5.63
CA LEU A 8 6.48 -21.76 -5.32
C LEU A 8 7.66 -21.31 -4.43
N TRP A 9 8.68 -20.71 -5.06
CA TRP A 9 9.66 -19.91 -4.33
C TRP A 9 8.94 -18.63 -3.87
N SER A 10 8.26 -18.71 -2.72
CA SER A 10 7.86 -17.51 -1.98
C SER A 10 9.12 -16.86 -1.47
N MET A 11 9.66 -15.93 -2.26
CA MET A 11 10.66 -14.98 -1.81
C MET A 11 9.99 -14.09 -0.75
N VAL A 12 9.99 -14.55 0.49
CA VAL A 12 9.71 -13.72 1.66
C VAL A 12 10.91 -12.80 1.77
N VAL A 13 10.87 -11.71 1.02
CA VAL A 13 11.77 -10.59 1.26
C VAL A 13 11.43 -10.15 2.69
N CYS A 14 12.33 -10.44 3.63
CA CYS A 14 12.35 -9.80 4.94
C CYS A 14 12.59 -8.31 4.69
N ILE A 15 11.52 -7.58 4.36
CA ILE A 15 11.55 -6.14 4.29
C ILE A 15 11.74 -5.72 5.76
N PRO A 16 12.92 -5.20 6.16
CA PRO A 16 13.07 -4.64 7.50
C PRO A 16 11.94 -3.65 7.71
N PHE A 17 11.34 -3.66 8.89
CA PHE A 17 10.10 -2.98 9.25
C PHE A 17 10.25 -1.45 9.06
N ILE A 18 10.23 -0.96 7.81
CA ILE A 18 10.15 0.46 7.46
C ILE A 18 8.68 0.83 7.60
N ALA A 19 8.23 0.81 8.85
CA ALA A 19 6.98 1.39 9.31
C ALA A 19 7.21 2.85 9.72
N SER A 20 8.27 3.52 9.26
CA SER A 20 8.39 4.98 9.38
C SER A 20 7.72 5.66 8.18
N ALA A 21 7.94 5.16 6.96
CA ALA A 21 7.37 5.74 5.74
C ALA A 21 5.87 5.49 5.53
N ALA A 22 5.28 4.51 6.23
CA ALA A 22 3.84 4.21 6.10
C ALA A 22 2.94 5.14 6.94
N TRP A 23 3.55 6.03 7.72
CA TRP A 23 2.91 6.93 8.69
C TRP A 23 3.24 8.40 8.42
N GLY A 24 3.98 8.68 7.35
CA GLY A 24 4.50 10.02 7.03
C GLY A 24 3.47 10.98 6.44
N GLY A 25 2.18 10.61 6.43
CA GLY A 25 1.10 11.54 6.18
C GLY A 25 0.60 12.06 7.53
N GLY A 26 0.54 13.38 7.73
CA GLY A 26 -0.01 14.04 8.93
C GLY A 26 -1.50 13.77 9.20
N GLN A 27 -2.06 12.73 8.58
CA GLN A 27 -3.41 12.27 8.79
C GLN A 27 -3.45 11.34 10.01
N PRO A 28 -4.36 11.57 10.98
CA PRO A 28 -4.50 10.68 12.11
C PRO A 28 -5.00 9.30 11.71
N THR A 29 -4.57 8.30 12.47
CA THR A 29 -4.99 6.90 12.31
C THR A 29 -5.73 6.43 13.54
N GLN A 30 -6.63 5.45 13.40
CA GLN A 30 -7.21 4.77 14.55
C GLN A 30 -6.41 3.50 14.88
N GLN A 31 -6.09 3.30 16.15
CA GLN A 31 -5.31 2.17 16.65
C GLN A 31 -5.89 1.68 17.99
N VAL A 32 -5.55 0.46 18.38
CA VAL A 32 -5.91 -0.12 19.67
C VAL A 32 -4.78 0.09 20.65
N LEU A 33 -5.03 0.86 21.71
CA LEU A 33 -4.18 0.93 22.87
C LEU A 33 -4.56 -0.19 23.83
N LYS A 34 -3.56 -0.97 24.23
CA LYS A 34 -3.65 -1.97 25.29
C LYS A 34 -2.63 -1.66 26.37
N ILE A 35 -3.09 -1.57 27.60
CA ILE A 35 -2.21 -1.41 28.77
C ILE A 35 -2.03 -2.79 29.39
N LEU A 36 -0.78 -3.25 29.41
CA LEU A 36 -0.41 -4.54 29.93
C LEU A 36 -0.42 -4.54 31.47
N PRO A 37 -0.54 -5.70 32.13
CA PRO A 37 -0.57 -5.77 33.59
C PRO A 37 0.67 -5.21 34.28
N ASN A 38 1.81 -5.15 33.58
CA ASN A 38 3.06 -4.56 34.08
C ASN A 38 3.12 -3.02 33.91
N GLY A 39 2.07 -2.39 33.36
CA GLY A 39 1.99 -0.96 33.10
C GLY A 39 2.48 -0.54 31.71
N ASP A 40 3.07 -1.45 30.93
CA ASP A 40 3.56 -1.13 29.58
C ASP A 40 2.40 -0.88 28.61
N TRP A 41 2.58 0.04 27.67
CA TRP A 41 1.59 0.31 26.64
C TRP A 41 1.99 -0.37 25.33
N ALA A 42 1.00 -0.96 24.68
CA ALA A 42 1.13 -1.53 23.34
C ALA A 42 0.08 -0.90 22.43
N LEU A 43 0.53 -0.29 21.33
CA LEU A 43 -0.35 0.16 20.26
C LEU A 43 -0.38 -0.89 19.15
N THR A 44 -1.56 -1.43 18.89
CA THR A 44 -1.81 -2.32 17.77
C THR A 44 -2.62 -1.58 16.72
N GLY A 45 -2.20 -1.64 15.47
CA GLY A 45 -2.98 -1.07 14.38
C GLY A 45 -2.89 -1.91 13.13
N GLN A 46 -3.52 -1.40 12.08
CA GLN A 46 -3.48 -2.00 10.77
C GLN A 46 -2.96 -0.98 9.76
N VAL A 47 -2.03 -1.42 8.93
CA VAL A 47 -1.51 -0.62 7.81
C VAL A 47 -1.86 -1.32 6.51
N THR A 48 -2.47 -0.60 5.58
CA THR A 48 -2.70 -1.10 4.22
C THR A 48 -1.60 -0.59 3.32
N LYS A 49 -0.75 -1.48 2.82
CA LYS A 49 0.32 -1.13 1.86
C LYS A 49 -0.03 -1.64 0.48
N LEU A 50 0.44 -0.91 -0.54
CA LEU A 50 0.44 -1.38 -1.91
C LEU A 50 1.70 -2.20 -2.17
N VAL A 51 1.52 -3.45 -2.54
CA VAL A 51 2.59 -4.36 -2.95
C VAL A 51 2.48 -4.57 -4.45
N PHE A 52 3.61 -4.42 -5.15
CA PHE A 52 3.70 -4.69 -6.57
C PHE A 52 4.25 -6.10 -6.76
N LYS A 53 3.46 -6.97 -7.39
CA LYS A 53 3.86 -8.33 -7.73
C LYS A 53 4.02 -8.43 -9.24
N ALA A 54 5.15 -8.94 -9.71
CA ALA A 54 5.29 -9.37 -11.09
C ALA A 54 4.42 -10.61 -11.28
N VAL A 55 3.47 -10.56 -12.21
CA VAL A 55 2.57 -11.68 -12.50
C VAL A 55 2.74 -12.06 -13.97
N PRO A 56 2.94 -13.34 -14.29
CA PRO A 56 2.99 -13.77 -15.68
C PRO A 56 1.64 -13.53 -16.35
N TYR A 57 1.66 -12.98 -17.56
CA TYR A 57 0.48 -12.77 -18.39
C TYR A 57 0.74 -13.29 -19.80
N THR A 58 -0.17 -14.13 -20.29
CA THR A 58 -0.10 -14.73 -21.62
C THR A 58 -0.95 -13.92 -22.61
N TYR A 59 -0.40 -13.66 -23.79
CA TYR A 59 -1.08 -12.95 -24.88
C TYR A 59 -0.71 -13.54 -26.23
N THR A 60 -1.65 -13.48 -27.16
CA THR A 60 -1.45 -13.98 -28.52
C THR A 60 -0.98 -12.83 -29.42
N VAL A 61 0.11 -13.06 -30.15
CA VAL A 61 0.64 -12.14 -31.16
C VAL A 61 0.55 -12.78 -32.53
N LYS A 62 0.12 -12.02 -33.53
CA LYS A 62 0.17 -12.43 -34.93
C LYS A 62 1.56 -12.11 -35.49
N VAL A 63 2.33 -13.14 -35.80
CA VAL A 63 3.69 -13.03 -36.33
C VAL A 63 3.66 -13.35 -37.82
N PRO A 64 4.20 -12.48 -38.70
CA PRO A 64 4.31 -12.79 -40.12
C PRO A 64 5.34 -13.91 -40.34
N VAL A 65 4.94 -14.93 -41.08
CA VAL A 65 5.76 -16.08 -41.47
C VAL A 65 5.73 -16.17 -42.99
N THR A 66 6.89 -16.15 -43.63
CA THR A 66 7.00 -16.35 -45.07
C THR A 66 6.91 -17.84 -45.37
N VAL A 67 5.92 -18.24 -46.15
CA VAL A 67 5.71 -19.62 -46.58
C VAL A 67 5.90 -19.70 -48.09
N THR A 68 6.77 -20.60 -48.54
CA THR A 68 6.91 -20.89 -49.97
C THR A 68 5.74 -21.77 -50.41
N LYS A 69 4.94 -21.28 -51.34
CA LYS A 69 3.90 -22.06 -52.01
C LYS A 69 4.25 -22.28 -53.46
N THR A 70 4.01 -23.49 -53.93
CA THR A 70 4.10 -23.82 -55.33
C THR A 70 2.77 -23.49 -56.00
N VAL A 71 2.79 -22.57 -56.96
CA VAL A 71 1.60 -22.13 -57.70
C VAL A 71 1.86 -22.34 -59.18
N GLU A 72 0.90 -22.94 -59.88
CA GLU A 72 0.97 -23.11 -61.33
C GLU A 72 0.46 -21.84 -62.01
N VAL A 73 1.34 -21.17 -62.75
CA VAL A 73 1.02 -19.95 -63.49
C VAL A 73 1.39 -20.19 -64.94
N ASP A 74 0.40 -20.15 -65.84
CA ASP A 74 0.54 -20.42 -67.28
C ASP A 74 1.13 -21.81 -67.62
N GLY A 75 0.76 -22.85 -66.87
CA GLY A 75 1.23 -24.23 -67.08
C GLY A 75 2.68 -24.47 -66.65
N VAL A 76 3.29 -23.52 -65.94
CA VAL A 76 4.63 -23.65 -65.35
C VAL A 76 4.55 -23.51 -63.83
N THR A 77 5.06 -24.52 -63.14
CA THR A 77 5.17 -24.57 -61.68
C THR A 77 6.19 -23.53 -61.19
N LYS A 78 5.74 -22.52 -60.43
CA LYS A 78 6.62 -21.49 -59.83
C LYS A 78 6.48 -21.49 -58.30
N GLU A 79 7.59 -21.24 -57.62
CA GLU A 79 7.59 -20.99 -56.18
C GLU A 79 7.33 -19.52 -55.90
N VAL A 80 6.30 -19.23 -55.13
CA VAL A 80 5.93 -17.89 -54.69
C VAL A 80 6.03 -17.81 -53.18
N GLN A 81 6.70 -16.79 -52.67
CA GLN A 81 6.72 -16.50 -51.23
C GLN A 81 5.45 -15.74 -50.85
N GLU A 82 4.63 -16.35 -50.00
CA GLU A 82 3.43 -15.73 -49.44
C GLU A 82 3.65 -15.45 -47.95
N THR A 83 3.41 -14.21 -47.51
CA THR A 83 3.39 -13.89 -46.09
C THR A 83 2.08 -14.34 -45.47
N GLN A 84 2.14 -15.31 -44.57
CA GLN A 84 1.01 -15.75 -43.76
C GLN A 84 1.20 -15.30 -42.31
N TYR A 85 0.11 -15.15 -41.56
CA TYR A 85 0.19 -14.80 -40.14
C TYR A 85 0.00 -16.05 -39.29
N ARG A 86 0.99 -16.34 -38.44
CA ARG A 86 0.90 -17.38 -37.40
C ARG A 86 0.59 -16.73 -36.07
N GLU A 87 -0.35 -17.30 -35.33
CA GLU A 87 -0.59 -16.91 -33.95
C GLU A 87 0.45 -17.57 -33.04
N GLU A 88 1.22 -16.76 -32.33
CA GLU A 88 2.17 -17.20 -31.31
C GLU A 88 1.67 -16.74 -29.94
N VAL A 89 1.59 -17.67 -28.98
CA VAL A 89 1.33 -17.33 -27.58
C VAL A 89 2.65 -16.89 -26.94
N ARG A 90 2.70 -15.66 -26.44
CA ARG A 90 3.83 -15.12 -25.69
C ARG A 90 3.45 -14.94 -24.23
N THR A 91 4.43 -15.10 -23.36
CA THR A 91 4.31 -14.77 -21.93
C THR A 91 5.17 -13.54 -21.66
N ALA A 92 4.58 -12.54 -21.02
CA ALA A 92 5.32 -11.40 -20.48
C ALA A 92 5.02 -11.25 -18.98
N GLU A 93 5.87 -10.53 -18.28
CA GLU A 93 5.59 -10.13 -16.91
C GLU A 93 4.81 -8.82 -16.91
N LYS A 94 3.71 -8.80 -16.17
CA LYS A 94 2.96 -7.57 -15.90
C LYS A 94 2.99 -7.30 -14.41
N THR A 95 3.37 -6.08 -14.05
CA THR A 95 3.27 -5.63 -12.65
C THR A 95 1.80 -5.48 -12.28
N ARG A 96 1.33 -6.26 -11.31
CA ARG A 96 0.03 -6.10 -10.67
C ARG A 96 0.23 -5.47 -9.31
N SER A 97 -0.56 -4.45 -9.01
CA SER A 97 -0.60 -3.87 -7.69
C SER A 97 -1.68 -4.57 -6.83
N GLU A 98 -1.32 -4.94 -5.62
CA GLU A 98 -2.18 -5.61 -4.64
C GLU A 98 -2.14 -4.87 -3.30
N ARG A 99 -3.28 -4.75 -2.64
CA ARG A 99 -3.35 -4.21 -1.28
C ARG A 99 -3.12 -5.33 -0.29
N VAL A 100 -2.13 -5.14 0.57
CA VAL A 100 -1.86 -6.04 1.68
C VAL A 100 -2.04 -5.27 2.97
N SER A 101 -3.03 -5.70 3.76
CA SER A 101 -3.25 -5.18 5.10
C SER A 101 -2.42 -6.00 6.09
N MET A 102 -1.58 -5.31 6.87
CA MET A 102 -0.71 -5.93 7.87
C MET A 102 -1.07 -5.37 9.24
N LEU A 103 -1.18 -6.27 10.21
CA LEU A 103 -1.24 -5.88 11.61
C LEU A 103 0.17 -5.60 12.10
N PHE A 104 0.31 -4.60 12.95
CA PHE A 104 1.56 -4.33 13.66
C PHE A 104 1.22 -4.09 15.13
N CYS A 105 2.15 -4.43 16.00
CA CYS A 105 2.11 -4.09 17.43
C CYS A 105 3.39 -3.35 17.75
N ARG A 106 3.26 -2.17 18.37
CA ARG A 106 4.38 -1.31 18.74
C ARG A 106 4.34 -1.05 20.24
N PRO A 107 5.40 -1.37 20.99
CA PRO A 107 5.53 -0.93 22.36
C PRO A 107 5.62 0.60 22.40
N VAL A 108 5.04 1.20 23.43
CA VAL A 108 4.97 2.64 23.60
C VAL A 108 5.34 2.95 25.04
N ASP A 109 6.30 3.86 25.24
CA ASP A 109 6.62 4.36 26.56
C ASP A 109 5.58 5.43 26.96
N PRO A 110 4.77 5.19 28.02
CA PRO A 110 3.75 6.13 28.48
C PRO A 110 4.28 7.51 28.85
N GLN A 111 5.57 7.62 29.21
CA GLN A 111 6.20 8.88 29.60
C GLN A 111 6.57 9.75 28.39
N THR A 112 6.69 9.16 27.21
CA THR A 112 7.06 9.86 25.97
C THR A 112 5.86 10.32 25.16
N VAL A 113 4.66 9.85 25.49
CA VAL A 113 3.44 10.12 24.73
C VAL A 113 2.64 11.24 25.36
N LYS A 114 2.21 12.19 24.54
CA LYS A 114 1.21 13.19 24.93
C LYS A 114 -0.16 12.66 24.59
N ALA A 115 -1.12 12.86 25.48
CA ALA A 115 -2.51 12.50 25.24
C ALA A 115 -3.40 13.74 25.30
N PHE A 116 -4.39 13.78 24.42
CA PHE A 116 -5.34 14.87 24.29
C PHE A 116 -6.76 14.33 24.14
N GLU A 117 -7.74 15.10 24.56
CA GLU A 117 -9.14 14.91 24.15
C GLU A 117 -9.40 15.60 22.80
N THR A 118 -10.53 15.31 22.18
CA THR A 118 -10.93 15.90 20.88
C THR A 118 -11.08 17.41 20.88
N ASP A 119 -11.19 18.03 22.06
CA ASP A 119 -11.22 19.50 22.23
C ASP A 119 -9.82 20.12 22.43
N GLY A 120 -8.76 19.30 22.36
CA GLY A 120 -7.38 19.71 22.56
C GLY A 120 -6.93 19.73 24.02
N ARG A 121 -7.80 19.37 24.98
CA ARG A 121 -7.44 19.34 26.39
C ARG A 121 -6.42 18.22 26.66
N PRO A 122 -5.27 18.50 27.31
CA PRO A 122 -4.30 17.46 27.64
C PRO A 122 -4.85 16.48 28.68
N ILE A 123 -4.52 15.21 28.52
CA ILE A 123 -4.86 14.10 29.41
C ILE A 123 -3.57 13.60 30.06
N SER A 124 -3.55 13.43 31.38
CA SER A 124 -2.41 12.85 32.08
C SER A 124 -2.27 11.36 31.79
N THR A 125 -1.05 10.82 31.90
CA THR A 125 -0.78 9.39 31.69
C THR A 125 -1.61 8.50 32.61
N ASP A 126 -1.79 8.89 33.87
CA ASP A 126 -2.63 8.16 34.83
C ASP A 126 -4.12 8.14 34.41
N GLU A 127 -4.60 9.24 33.85
CA GLU A 127 -5.97 9.35 33.36
C GLU A 127 -6.19 8.48 32.12
N VAL A 128 -5.22 8.45 31.20
CA VAL A 128 -5.24 7.51 30.07
C VAL A 128 -5.24 6.06 30.60
N ALA A 129 -4.39 5.75 31.58
CA ALA A 129 -4.33 4.42 32.16
C ALA A 129 -5.65 3.98 32.81
N ARG A 130 -6.32 4.91 33.49
CA ARG A 130 -7.63 4.68 34.09
C ARG A 130 -8.74 4.47 33.07
N ARG A 131 -8.69 5.18 31.94
CA ARG A 131 -9.72 5.10 30.88
C ARG A 131 -9.52 3.90 29.96
N CYS A 132 -8.28 3.48 29.73
CA CYS A 132 -7.93 2.40 28.80
C CYS A 132 -7.87 1.04 29.51
N GLN A 133 -8.98 0.65 30.16
CA GLN A 133 -9.10 -0.66 30.79
C GLN A 133 -9.36 -1.72 29.72
N GLY A 134 -8.29 -2.35 29.23
CA GLY A 134 -8.35 -3.36 28.16
C GLY A 134 -7.94 -2.79 26.80
N GLU A 135 -8.52 -3.35 25.73
CA GLU A 135 -8.26 -2.91 24.35
C GLU A 135 -9.17 -1.71 24.02
N THR A 136 -8.56 -0.54 23.88
CA THR A 136 -9.27 0.74 23.67
C THR A 136 -8.90 1.33 22.32
N LEU A 137 -9.92 1.64 21.50
CA LEU A 137 -9.69 2.34 20.24
C LEU A 137 -9.33 3.80 20.52
N VAL A 138 -8.16 4.21 20.06
CA VAL A 138 -7.62 5.57 20.19
C VAL A 138 -7.31 6.15 18.82
N VAL A 139 -7.23 7.47 18.75
CA VAL A 139 -6.72 8.18 17.56
C VAL A 139 -5.25 8.49 17.79
N VAL A 140 -4.44 8.35 16.75
CA VAL A 140 -2.98 8.49 16.85
C VAL A 140 -2.49 9.54 15.87
N SER A 141 -1.80 10.55 16.42
CA SER A 141 -1.04 11.57 15.70
C SER A 141 0.42 11.14 15.58
N ALA A 142 1.01 11.28 14.40
CA ALA A 142 2.40 10.92 14.13
C ALA A 142 3.41 12.05 14.45
N ASP A 143 2.93 13.27 14.70
CA ASP A 143 3.74 14.49 14.69
C ASP A 143 4.04 15.06 16.10
N ASP A 144 3.84 14.28 17.17
CA ASP A 144 4.01 14.74 18.57
C ASP A 144 3.16 15.96 18.97
N GLU A 145 2.18 16.27 18.14
CA GLU A 145 1.24 17.37 18.26
C GLU A 145 -0.20 16.85 18.22
N MET A 146 -1.10 17.64 18.80
CA MET A 146 -2.55 17.43 18.67
C MET A 146 -2.95 17.42 17.20
N ILE A 147 -3.93 16.58 16.84
CA ILE A 147 -4.42 16.53 15.46
C ILE A 147 -5.12 17.85 15.11
N PRO A 148 -5.02 18.33 13.86
CA PRO A 148 -5.74 19.52 13.43
C PRO A 148 -7.26 19.43 13.67
N ASP A 149 -7.88 20.57 14.02
CA ASP A 149 -9.31 20.66 14.37
C ASP A 149 -10.23 20.07 13.30
N TYR A 150 -9.91 20.23 12.02
CA TYR A 150 -10.72 19.69 10.93
C TYR A 150 -10.77 18.14 10.90
N TYR A 151 -9.79 17.46 11.50
CA TYR A 151 -9.87 16.02 11.79
C TYR A 151 -10.56 15.76 13.13
N ALA A 152 -10.24 16.53 14.17
CA ALA A 152 -10.83 16.36 15.50
C ALA A 152 -12.37 16.43 15.48
N THR A 153 -12.94 17.27 14.60
CA THR A 153 -14.39 17.45 14.45
C THR A 153 -15.16 16.19 14.05
N VAL A 154 -14.50 15.16 13.47
CA VAL A 154 -15.18 13.90 13.13
C VAL A 154 -15.31 12.94 14.29
N PHE A 155 -14.52 13.11 15.36
CA PHE A 155 -14.48 12.19 16.49
C PHE A 155 -15.45 12.61 17.61
N LYS A 156 -16.00 11.65 18.34
CA LYS A 156 -16.89 11.89 19.48
C LYS A 156 -16.13 12.60 20.60
N PRO A 157 -16.79 13.50 21.36
CA PRO A 157 -16.23 14.03 22.59
C PRO A 157 -15.73 12.92 23.51
N GLY A 158 -14.54 13.12 24.10
CA GLY A 158 -13.90 12.14 25.00
C GLY A 158 -13.06 11.07 24.29
N THR A 159 -13.00 11.06 22.95
CA THR A 159 -12.04 10.21 22.23
C THR A 159 -10.62 10.61 22.59
N ILE A 160 -9.79 9.62 22.97
CA ILE A 160 -8.38 9.83 23.32
C ILE A 160 -7.56 9.92 22.04
N ILE A 161 -6.79 11.00 21.93
CA ILE A 161 -5.81 11.23 20.87
C ILE A 161 -4.42 11.10 21.48
N LEU A 162 -3.63 10.15 21.00
CA LEU A 162 -2.24 9.96 21.39
C LEU A 162 -1.35 10.65 20.35
N ALA A 163 -0.58 11.65 20.78
CA ALA A 163 0.47 12.25 19.99
C ALA A 163 1.80 11.60 20.33
N LEU A 164 2.35 10.92 19.33
CA LEU A 164 3.56 10.12 19.49
C LEU A 164 4.78 10.94 19.13
N PRO A 165 5.91 10.77 19.84
CA PRO A 165 7.16 11.38 19.45
C PRO A 165 7.53 10.93 18.03
N PRO A 166 8.14 11.80 17.20
CA PRO A 166 8.53 11.44 15.85
C PRO A 166 9.48 10.26 15.93
N GLN A 167 9.16 9.18 15.23
CA GLN A 167 10.06 8.03 15.20
C GLN A 167 11.36 8.47 14.51
N PRO A 168 12.53 8.16 15.09
CA PRO A 168 13.79 8.43 14.41
C PRO A 168 13.73 7.71 13.07
N VAL A 169 13.72 8.48 11.98
CA VAL A 169 13.81 7.93 10.63
C VAL A 169 15.13 7.17 10.62
N MET A 170 15.07 5.83 10.51
CA MET A 170 16.29 5.03 10.38
C MET A 170 17.08 5.65 9.24
N ALA A 171 18.26 6.19 9.56
CA ALA A 171 19.13 6.76 8.56
C ALA A 171 19.31 5.71 7.46
N PRO A 172 19.24 6.10 6.17
CA PRO A 172 19.50 5.16 5.09
C PRO A 172 20.85 4.48 5.36
N PRO A 173 20.95 3.15 5.13
CA PRO A 173 22.20 2.46 5.36
C PRO A 173 23.31 3.20 4.60
N PRO A 174 24.48 3.42 5.22
CA PRO A 174 25.52 4.23 4.62
C PRO A 174 25.86 3.73 3.20
N PRO A 175 26.05 4.64 2.22
CA PRO A 175 26.39 4.26 0.85
C PRO A 175 27.64 3.38 0.87
N GLY A 176 27.53 2.13 0.46
CA GLY A 176 28.65 1.17 0.45
C GLY A 176 28.38 -0.17 1.14
N PHE A 177 27.29 -0.31 1.91
CA PHE A 177 26.82 -1.65 2.29
C PHE A 177 26.13 -2.31 1.10
N ALA A 178 26.93 -2.88 0.18
CA ALA A 178 26.42 -3.88 -0.73
C ALA A 178 25.77 -5.00 0.09
N PRO A 179 24.56 -5.48 -0.26
CA PRO A 179 24.02 -6.67 0.38
C PRO A 179 25.07 -7.76 0.26
N GLN A 180 25.55 -8.28 1.40
CA GLN A 180 26.53 -9.36 1.35
C GLN A 180 25.95 -10.48 0.48
N PRO A 181 26.72 -11.03 -0.47
CA PRO A 181 26.25 -12.14 -1.28
C PRO A 181 25.81 -13.23 -0.32
N VAL A 182 24.52 -13.58 -0.37
CA VAL A 182 23.96 -14.70 0.39
C VAL A 182 24.73 -15.93 -0.08
N VAL A 183 25.67 -16.39 0.75
CA VAL A 183 26.39 -17.63 0.48
C VAL A 183 25.32 -18.72 0.37
N PRO A 184 25.24 -19.46 -0.75
CA PRO A 184 24.27 -20.53 -0.89
C PRO A 184 24.42 -21.47 0.28
N GLN A 185 23.37 -21.54 1.11
CA GLN A 185 23.32 -22.49 2.20
C GLN A 185 23.40 -23.89 1.56
N PRO A 186 24.35 -24.75 1.95
CA PRO A 186 24.50 -26.06 1.35
C PRO A 186 23.17 -26.82 1.48
N ALA A 187 22.73 -27.39 0.35
CA ALA A 187 21.48 -28.14 0.29
C ALA A 187 21.42 -29.17 1.44
N PRO A 188 20.25 -29.35 2.09
CA PRO A 188 20.07 -30.39 3.08
C PRO A 188 20.51 -31.72 2.48
N GLN A 189 21.50 -32.36 3.10
CA GLN A 189 21.97 -33.68 2.67
C GLN A 189 20.78 -34.63 2.68
N ALA A 190 20.57 -35.29 1.54
CA ALA A 190 19.53 -36.31 1.42
C ALA A 190 19.72 -37.37 2.52
N PRO A 191 18.63 -37.79 3.20
CA PRO A 191 18.72 -38.87 4.16
C PRO A 191 19.28 -40.13 3.48
N PRO A 192 20.11 -40.93 4.18
CA PRO A 192 20.70 -42.14 3.60
C PRO A 192 19.61 -43.12 3.16
N PRO A 193 19.83 -43.86 2.06
CA PRO A 193 18.87 -44.84 1.58
C PRO A 193 18.64 -45.93 2.62
N PRO A 194 17.39 -46.42 2.78
CA PRO A 194 17.09 -47.51 3.69
C PRO A 194 17.83 -48.77 3.24
N THR A 195 18.60 -49.35 4.16
CA THR A 195 19.22 -50.67 4.01
C THR A 195 18.12 -51.73 3.89
N THR A 196 18.06 -52.39 2.74
CA THR A 196 17.21 -53.54 2.48
C THR A 196 17.64 -54.70 3.37
N GLN A 197 17.00 -54.86 4.53
CA GLN A 197 17.20 -56.01 5.40
C GLN A 197 16.21 -57.10 5.00
N THR A 198 16.73 -58.15 4.36
CA THR A 198 16.01 -59.37 3.99
C THR A 198 15.57 -60.10 5.25
N ALA A 199 14.26 -60.15 5.53
CA ALA A 199 13.69 -60.95 6.60
C ALA A 199 13.27 -62.33 6.07
N PRO A 200 13.63 -63.44 6.75
CA PRO A 200 13.07 -64.75 6.48
C PRO A 200 11.67 -64.93 7.08
N ALA A 201 10.94 -65.88 6.50
CA ALA A 201 9.54 -66.20 6.76
C ALA A 201 9.28 -66.84 8.14
N SER A 202 7.99 -66.78 8.50
CA SER A 202 7.25 -67.54 9.54
C SER A 202 7.28 -67.00 10.97
N SER A 203 6.16 -66.45 11.43
CA SER A 203 5.12 -67.22 12.14
C SER A 203 4.01 -66.30 12.70
N LEU A 204 2.76 -66.77 12.60
CA LEU A 204 1.61 -66.32 13.38
C LEU A 204 2.00 -66.15 14.85
N ILE A 205 1.60 -65.05 15.53
CA ILE A 205 0.94 -64.96 16.87
C ILE A 205 0.44 -63.51 17.07
N ARG A 206 -0.88 -63.30 17.28
CA ARG A 206 -1.50 -62.16 18.03
C ARG A 206 -1.35 -62.43 19.54
N PRO A 207 -1.51 -61.50 20.51
CA PRO A 207 -1.74 -60.04 20.51
C PRO A 207 -0.91 -59.31 21.61
N VAL A 208 -1.20 -58.02 21.90
CA VAL A 208 -1.42 -57.40 23.24
C VAL A 208 -1.06 -55.91 23.22
N SER A 209 -2.03 -55.10 23.62
CA SER A 209 -1.90 -53.68 23.91
C SER A 209 -0.88 -53.41 25.02
N GLN A 210 0.06 -52.50 24.78
CA GLN A 210 0.71 -51.76 25.86
C GLN A 210 0.61 -50.26 25.59
N ARG A 211 -0.17 -49.63 26.46
CA ARG A 211 -0.33 -48.19 26.64
C ARG A 211 0.94 -47.70 27.33
N GLY A 212 1.84 -47.06 26.57
CA GLY A 212 2.99 -46.33 27.12
C GLY A 212 2.56 -44.95 27.62
N PRO A 213 3.19 -44.40 28.68
CA PRO A 213 2.83 -43.12 29.26
C PRO A 213 3.21 -41.99 28.29
N THR A 214 2.22 -41.17 27.96
CA THR A 214 2.38 -39.94 27.19
C THR A 214 3.37 -39.04 27.92
N VAL A 215 4.48 -38.74 27.24
CA VAL A 215 5.45 -37.75 27.67
C VAL A 215 4.71 -36.42 27.79
N SER A 216 4.80 -35.86 29.00
CA SER A 216 4.25 -34.60 29.45
C SER A 216 4.31 -33.52 28.38
N ASP A 217 3.13 -33.02 28.01
CA ASP A 217 2.95 -31.79 27.25
C ASP A 217 3.80 -30.67 27.87
N ALA A 218 4.72 -30.13 27.08
CA ALA A 218 5.28 -28.82 27.36
C ALA A 218 4.12 -27.81 27.30
N PRO A 219 4.01 -26.87 28.25
CA PRO A 219 2.99 -25.84 28.20
C PRO A 219 3.23 -25.00 26.95
N GLN A 220 2.37 -25.20 25.94
CA GLN A 220 2.25 -24.33 24.79
C GLN A 220 2.00 -22.91 25.35
N PRO A 221 2.83 -21.89 25.00
CA PRO A 221 2.64 -20.54 25.51
C PRO A 221 1.23 -20.11 25.15
N ALA A 222 0.46 -19.70 26.17
CA ALA A 222 -0.96 -19.40 26.05
C ALA A 222 -1.25 -18.57 24.79
N GLU A 223 -2.03 -19.14 23.87
CA GLU A 223 -2.58 -18.48 22.67
C GLU A 223 -3.53 -17.30 23.00
N GLY A 224 -3.60 -16.89 24.26
CA GLY A 224 -4.50 -15.86 24.78
C GLY A 224 -3.93 -14.45 24.70
N ASN A 225 -3.63 -13.96 23.50
CA ASN A 225 -3.46 -12.50 23.28
C ASN A 225 -3.49 -12.09 21.79
N GLN A 226 -4.27 -12.80 20.94
CA GLN A 226 -4.57 -12.27 19.62
C GLN A 226 -5.42 -11.00 19.78
N SER A 227 -4.86 -9.87 19.33
CA SER A 227 -5.54 -8.57 19.36
C SER A 227 -6.90 -8.64 18.66
N THR A 228 -7.91 -7.96 19.19
CA THR A 228 -9.27 -7.96 18.64
C THR A 228 -9.43 -7.08 17.41
N LEU A 229 -8.33 -6.70 16.73
CA LEU A 229 -8.43 -5.90 15.52
C LEU A 229 -9.17 -6.69 14.42
N PRO A 230 -10.18 -6.08 13.78
CA PRO A 230 -10.86 -6.73 12.67
C PRO A 230 -9.90 -6.96 11.51
N SER A 231 -10.11 -8.03 10.75
CA SER A 231 -9.32 -8.28 9.54
C SER A 231 -9.58 -7.24 8.44
N ALA A 232 -10.75 -6.58 8.48
CA ALA A 232 -11.13 -5.55 7.53
C ALA A 232 -10.25 -4.29 7.66
N PRO A 233 -9.80 -3.70 6.54
CA PRO A 233 -8.89 -2.55 6.55
C PRO A 233 -9.47 -1.37 7.33
N ALA A 234 -8.61 -0.71 8.11
CA ALA A 234 -8.92 0.59 8.70
C ALA A 234 -9.34 1.60 7.61
N PRO A 235 -10.39 2.40 7.86
CA PRO A 235 -10.88 3.33 6.87
C PRO A 235 -10.02 4.60 6.82
N GLU A 236 -10.13 5.33 5.70
CA GLU A 236 -9.36 6.56 5.45
C GLU A 236 -10.23 7.79 5.69
N LEU A 237 -9.70 8.85 6.31
CA LEU A 237 -10.36 10.16 6.31
C LEU A 237 -10.14 10.82 4.96
N VAL A 238 -11.23 11.29 4.36
CA VAL A 238 -11.22 12.01 3.09
C VAL A 238 -12.02 13.29 3.22
N PHE A 239 -11.77 14.23 2.34
CA PHE A 239 -12.59 15.42 2.23
C PHE A 239 -13.52 15.26 1.03
N VAL A 240 -14.79 15.60 1.22
CA VAL A 240 -15.80 15.47 0.18
C VAL A 240 -16.54 16.77 -0.04
N SER A 241 -16.80 17.06 -1.30
CA SER A 241 -17.64 18.19 -1.73
C SER A 241 -18.49 17.78 -2.92
N ARG A 242 -19.58 18.51 -3.17
CA ARG A 242 -20.42 18.26 -4.34
C ARG A 242 -19.66 18.63 -5.62
N ASP A 243 -19.79 17.79 -6.64
CA ASP A 243 -19.32 18.09 -7.99
C ASP A 243 -20.51 18.16 -8.94
N GLY A 244 -21.14 19.33 -8.96
CA GLY A 244 -22.42 19.53 -9.65
C GLY A 244 -23.57 18.71 -9.05
N ALA A 245 -24.48 18.25 -9.90
CA ALA A 245 -25.66 17.48 -9.51
C ALA A 245 -25.39 15.96 -9.40
N ASP A 246 -24.42 15.47 -10.17
CA ASP A 246 -24.30 14.05 -10.50
C ASP A 246 -23.05 13.36 -9.95
N ALA A 247 -22.13 14.12 -9.36
CA ALA A 247 -20.92 13.58 -8.76
C ALA A 247 -20.56 14.17 -7.40
N VAL A 248 -19.62 13.49 -6.75
CA VAL A 248 -18.92 13.89 -5.52
C VAL A 248 -17.45 14.02 -5.85
N LYS A 249 -16.85 15.16 -5.49
CA LYS A 249 -15.39 15.31 -5.44
C LYS A 249 -14.91 14.70 -4.14
N ILE A 250 -14.13 13.64 -4.24
CA ILE A 250 -13.41 13.04 -3.11
C ILE A 250 -11.96 13.50 -3.20
N ARG A 251 -11.55 14.30 -2.24
CA ARG A 251 -10.18 14.78 -2.09
C ARG A 251 -9.48 13.99 -1.00
N GLN A 252 -8.49 13.21 -1.40
CA GLN A 252 -7.56 12.59 -0.47
C GLN A 252 -6.48 13.62 -0.14
N PHE A 253 -6.03 13.68 1.11
CA PHE A 253 -5.04 14.66 1.55
C PHE A 253 -3.83 13.93 2.11
N GLU A 254 -2.65 14.33 1.69
CA GLU A 254 -1.39 13.84 2.22
C GLU A 254 -0.56 15.06 2.62
N GLU A 255 -0.12 15.05 3.87
CA GLU A 255 0.69 16.11 4.43
C GLU A 255 2.01 15.50 4.84
N SER A 256 3.08 15.83 4.13
CA SER A 256 4.43 15.42 4.51
C SER A 256 5.15 16.58 5.18
N GLN A 257 5.84 16.27 6.26
CA GLN A 257 6.69 17.19 6.99
C GLN A 257 8.15 16.78 6.78
N GLU A 258 8.94 17.68 6.21
CA GLU A 258 10.37 17.47 6.04
C GLU A 258 11.14 18.63 6.68
N TRP A 259 12.20 18.30 7.42
CA TRP A 259 13.16 19.30 7.85
C TRP A 259 14.08 19.61 6.68
N VAL A 260 13.99 20.83 6.15
CA VAL A 260 14.82 21.28 5.01
C VAL A 260 15.86 22.27 5.52
N GLU A 261 17.09 22.09 5.07
CA GLU A 261 18.17 23.06 5.27
C GLU A 261 18.00 24.18 4.24
N LEU A 262 17.64 25.37 4.72
CA LEU A 262 17.51 26.58 3.92
C LEU A 262 18.77 27.42 4.08
N THR A 263 19.41 27.75 2.97
CA THR A 263 20.49 28.73 2.93
C THR A 263 19.90 30.11 2.68
N ILE A 264 19.89 30.97 3.70
CA ILE A 264 19.40 32.35 3.55
C ILE A 264 20.58 33.25 3.20
N LYS A 265 20.55 33.85 2.01
CA LYS A 265 21.49 34.92 1.65
C LYS A 265 20.92 36.25 2.15
N ALA A 266 21.61 36.86 3.12
CA ALA A 266 21.28 38.21 3.56
C ALA A 266 21.59 39.19 2.41
N ASN A 267 20.61 40.00 2.03
CA ASN A 267 20.71 40.88 0.87
C ASN A 267 21.48 42.18 1.17
N ASP A 268 22.00 42.35 2.39
CA ASP A 268 22.77 43.53 2.79
C ASP A 268 24.27 43.22 2.71
N SER A 269 24.87 43.83 1.70
CA SER A 269 26.26 43.71 1.30
C SER A 269 27.21 44.29 2.35
N SER A 270 28.12 43.47 2.87
CA SER A 270 29.55 43.80 2.94
C SER A 270 30.38 42.67 3.56
N ILE A 271 29.88 41.95 4.56
CA ILE A 271 30.40 40.65 5.01
C ILE A 271 29.22 39.97 5.72
N ALA A 272 28.61 38.92 5.17
CA ALA A 272 27.67 38.11 5.93
C ALA A 272 27.79 36.62 5.57
N PRO A 273 28.03 35.74 6.56
CA PRO A 273 28.12 34.31 6.35
C PRO A 273 26.77 33.74 5.93
N GLU A 274 26.78 32.84 4.95
CA GLU A 274 25.61 32.02 4.61
C GLU A 274 25.12 31.33 5.88
N LYS A 275 23.92 31.71 6.36
CA LYS A 275 23.32 31.06 7.53
C LYS A 275 22.47 29.90 7.03
N LEU A 276 22.95 28.69 7.32
CA LEU A 276 22.15 27.47 7.17
C LEU A 276 21.13 27.43 8.31
N ILE A 277 19.84 27.42 7.98
CA ILE A 277 18.75 27.28 8.95
C ILE A 277 17.99 26.00 8.63
N LYS A 278 17.74 25.17 9.65
CA LYS A 278 16.80 24.05 9.54
C LYS A 278 15.39 24.58 9.74
N ALA A 279 14.56 24.49 8.69
CA ALA A 279 13.16 24.88 8.74
C ALA A 279 12.27 23.67 8.47
N LYS A 280 11.15 23.59 9.19
CA LYS A 280 10.11 22.59 8.94
C LYS A 280 9.34 23.01 7.70
N ARG A 281 9.45 22.26 6.61
CA ARG A 281 8.65 22.43 5.39
C ARG A 281 7.46 21.48 5.45
N LEU A 282 6.28 22.05 5.28
CA LEU A 282 5.01 21.35 5.21
C LEU A 282 4.60 21.26 3.75
N SER A 283 4.61 20.07 3.17
CA SER A 283 4.19 19.80 1.80
C SER A 283 2.82 19.14 1.84
N ARG A 284 1.84 19.77 1.19
CA ARG A 284 0.45 19.29 1.15
C ARG A 284 0.12 18.84 -0.26
N HIS A 285 -0.08 17.54 -0.44
CA HIS A 285 -0.50 16.93 -1.68
C HIS A 285 -1.97 16.53 -1.59
N SER A 286 -2.78 17.02 -2.54
CA SER A 286 -4.19 16.67 -2.60
C SER A 286 -4.54 16.10 -3.97
N ASP A 287 -5.10 14.90 -3.98
CA ASP A 287 -5.63 14.29 -5.19
C ASP A 287 -7.14 14.36 -5.13
N THR A 288 -7.76 14.89 -6.18
CA THR A 288 -9.20 15.00 -6.27
C THR A 288 -9.72 14.04 -7.32
N THR A 289 -10.59 13.12 -6.91
CA THR A 289 -11.29 12.22 -7.82
C THR A 289 -12.77 12.56 -7.84
N SER A 290 -13.33 12.81 -9.03
CA SER A 290 -14.77 12.96 -9.18
C SER A 290 -15.41 11.59 -9.36
N VAL A 291 -16.38 11.27 -8.50
CA VAL A 291 -17.05 9.98 -8.44
C VAL A 291 -18.55 10.19 -8.64
N PRO A 292 -19.18 9.52 -9.61
CA PRO A 292 -20.62 9.66 -9.82
C PRO A 292 -21.40 9.11 -8.62
N TRP A 293 -22.49 9.78 -8.23
CA TRP A 293 -23.32 9.35 -7.09
C TRP A 293 -23.83 7.91 -7.25
N SER A 294 -24.05 7.45 -8.48
CA SER A 294 -24.52 6.09 -8.78
C SER A 294 -23.52 5.00 -8.41
N ALA A 295 -22.21 5.30 -8.45
CA ALA A 295 -21.15 4.38 -8.06
C ALA A 295 -20.93 4.38 -6.54
N LEU A 296 -21.35 5.44 -5.85
CA LEU A 296 -21.12 5.62 -4.42
C LEU A 296 -22.27 5.02 -3.60
N ARG A 297 -21.92 4.50 -2.43
CA ARG A 297 -22.87 4.23 -1.34
C ARG A 297 -22.45 5.10 -0.17
N VAL A 298 -23.39 5.88 0.35
CA VAL A 298 -23.14 6.80 1.46
C VAL A 298 -23.98 6.36 2.63
N GLY A 299 -23.37 6.23 3.80
CA GLY A 299 -24.04 5.94 5.07
C GLY A 299 -23.58 6.90 6.15
N GLN A 300 -23.87 6.55 7.40
CA GLN A 300 -23.41 7.26 8.58
C GLN A 300 -22.70 6.32 9.56
N ALA A 301 -21.79 6.85 10.37
CA ALA A 301 -21.01 6.04 11.30
C ALA A 301 -21.86 5.21 12.29
N GLN A 302 -23.00 5.74 12.74
CA GLN A 302 -23.99 5.02 13.58
C GLN A 302 -25.34 4.81 12.87
N GLY A 303 -25.34 4.73 11.55
CA GLY A 303 -26.57 4.59 10.76
C GLY A 303 -26.43 3.64 9.59
N GLY A 304 -27.57 3.33 8.97
CA GLY A 304 -27.61 2.58 7.71
C GLY A 304 -27.19 3.44 6.52
N ASP A 305 -27.46 2.93 5.33
CA ASP A 305 -27.32 3.71 4.10
C ASP A 305 -28.22 4.95 4.11
N LEU A 306 -27.67 6.06 3.64
CA LEU A 306 -28.38 7.28 3.34
C LEU A 306 -28.82 7.24 1.87
N PRO A 307 -30.10 7.56 1.58
CA PRO A 307 -30.53 7.87 0.22
C PRO A 307 -29.68 8.99 -0.38
N VAL A 308 -29.38 8.90 -1.68
CA VAL A 308 -28.50 9.84 -2.38
C VAL A 308 -28.96 11.30 -2.20
N ASP A 309 -30.26 11.58 -2.23
CA ASP A 309 -30.78 12.94 -2.05
C ASP A 309 -30.51 13.50 -0.66
N ARG A 310 -30.60 12.66 0.38
CA ARG A 310 -30.25 13.04 1.76
C ARG A 310 -28.74 13.21 1.93
N ALA A 311 -27.93 12.39 1.25
CA ALA A 311 -26.48 12.57 1.25
C ALA A 311 -26.08 13.90 0.56
N LYS A 312 -26.72 14.25 -0.57
CA LYS A 312 -26.54 15.52 -1.28
C LYS A 312 -26.92 16.73 -0.42
N GLU A 313 -27.99 16.63 0.36
CA GLU A 313 -28.42 17.65 1.31
C GLU A 313 -27.37 17.86 2.41
N LYS A 314 -26.87 16.78 3.01
CA LYS A 314 -25.89 16.83 4.10
C LYS A 314 -24.51 17.33 3.68
N LEU A 315 -24.07 17.03 2.47
CA LEU A 315 -22.76 17.46 1.97
C LEU A 315 -22.67 18.99 1.79
N GLY A 316 -23.82 19.68 1.72
CA GLY A 316 -23.87 21.13 1.54
C GLY A 316 -23.15 21.60 0.27
N GLN A 317 -22.75 22.88 0.25
CA GLN A 317 -21.89 23.44 -0.80
C GLN A 317 -20.40 23.42 -0.41
N GLY A 318 -20.11 23.23 0.87
CA GLY A 318 -18.76 23.22 1.40
C GLY A 318 -18.08 21.86 1.30
N GLU A 319 -16.80 21.85 1.67
CA GLU A 319 -16.06 20.62 1.87
C GLU A 319 -16.32 20.07 3.28
N THR A 320 -16.54 18.77 3.38
CA THR A 320 -16.84 18.07 4.62
C THR A 320 -15.89 16.90 4.80
N THR A 321 -15.36 16.71 6.01
CA THR A 321 -14.57 15.50 6.33
C THR A 321 -15.49 14.29 6.44
N ALA A 322 -15.14 13.21 5.73
CA ALA A 322 -15.84 11.94 5.73
C ALA A 322 -14.85 10.79 5.96
N VAL A 323 -15.39 9.60 6.18
CA VAL A 323 -14.61 8.36 6.30
C VAL A 323 -14.93 7.48 5.10
N MET A 324 -13.91 6.92 4.47
CA MET A 324 -14.04 6.12 3.25
C MET A 324 -13.45 4.73 3.45
N SER A 325 -14.18 3.72 2.97
CA SER A 325 -13.66 2.37 2.86
C SER A 325 -12.54 2.32 1.83
N VAL A 326 -11.35 1.85 2.23
CA VAL A 326 -10.20 1.79 1.35
C VAL A 326 -10.52 0.89 0.14
N ASP A 327 -11.02 -0.33 0.38
CA ASP A 327 -11.31 -1.34 -0.65
C ASP A 327 -12.73 -1.25 -1.24
N GLY A 328 -13.55 -0.32 -0.77
CA GLY A 328 -14.94 -0.17 -1.16
C GLY A 328 -15.92 -1.10 -0.44
N ALA A 329 -15.43 -1.99 0.45
CA ALA A 329 -16.25 -2.88 1.25
C ALA A 329 -16.96 -2.15 2.40
N VAL A 330 -17.81 -2.87 3.14
CA VAL A 330 -18.42 -2.36 4.37
C VAL A 330 -17.33 -2.15 5.41
N ILE A 331 -17.30 -0.96 6.02
CA ILE A 331 -16.36 -0.65 7.10
C ILE A 331 -16.84 -1.36 8.35
N ASP A 332 -15.94 -2.08 9.01
CA ASP A 332 -16.23 -2.76 10.27
C ASP A 332 -16.71 -1.74 11.33
N ALA A 333 -17.79 -2.07 12.03
CA ALA A 333 -18.38 -1.21 13.07
C ALA A 333 -17.36 -0.87 14.16
N PHE A 334 -16.37 -1.73 14.39
CA PHE A 334 -15.23 -1.47 15.26
C PHE A 334 -14.54 -0.13 14.94
N TRP A 335 -14.23 0.13 13.67
CA TRP A 335 -13.56 1.37 13.24
C TRP A 335 -14.45 2.62 13.33
N LEU A 336 -15.76 2.45 13.52
CA LEU A 336 -16.72 3.54 13.58
C LEU A 336 -17.03 3.98 15.02
N GLN A 337 -16.50 3.28 16.03
CA GLN A 337 -16.84 3.50 17.45
C GLN A 337 -16.55 4.94 17.92
N ASN A 338 -15.43 5.53 17.48
CA ASN A 338 -15.02 6.88 17.87
C ASN A 338 -15.60 7.99 17.00
N LEU A 339 -16.32 7.68 15.92
CA LEU A 339 -16.81 8.70 14.98
C LEU A 339 -18.16 9.28 15.42
N LYS A 340 -18.37 10.59 15.23
CA LYS A 340 -19.68 11.19 15.49
C LYS A 340 -20.76 10.55 14.61
N PRO A 341 -22.00 10.40 15.09
CA PRO A 341 -23.09 9.79 14.32
C PRO A 341 -23.37 10.50 12.99
N SER A 342 -23.05 11.79 12.89
CA SER A 342 -23.25 12.60 11.68
C SER A 342 -22.21 12.39 10.58
N VAL A 343 -21.05 11.78 10.90
CA VAL A 343 -19.96 11.59 9.94
C VAL A 343 -20.43 10.70 8.79
N LEU A 344 -20.20 11.17 7.56
CA LEU A 344 -20.52 10.43 6.35
C LEU A 344 -19.52 9.29 6.17
N VAL A 345 -20.06 8.12 5.80
CA VAL A 345 -19.28 6.92 5.51
C VAL A 345 -19.44 6.57 4.04
N LEU A 346 -18.34 6.56 3.28
CA LEU A 346 -18.33 6.32 1.85
C LEU A 346 -17.86 4.89 1.55
N ARG A 347 -18.62 4.17 0.73
CA ARG A 347 -18.34 2.79 0.32
C ARG A 347 -18.75 2.53 -1.13
N GLY A 348 -18.43 1.36 -1.66
CA GLY A 348 -18.76 0.94 -3.03
C GLY A 348 -17.80 1.43 -4.12
N VAL A 349 -16.82 2.26 -3.77
CA VAL A 349 -15.83 2.79 -4.72
C VAL A 349 -14.44 2.51 -4.21
N LYS A 350 -13.58 2.03 -5.11
CA LYS A 350 -12.15 1.87 -4.88
C LYS A 350 -11.41 2.95 -5.66
N LEU A 351 -10.92 3.97 -4.97
CA LEU A 351 -10.13 5.01 -5.63
C LEU A 351 -8.80 4.42 -6.14
N PRO A 352 -8.31 4.86 -7.31
CA PRO A 352 -7.00 4.49 -7.79
C PRO A 352 -5.98 4.83 -6.72
N HIS A 353 -5.06 3.91 -6.46
CA HIS A 353 -4.07 4.16 -5.44
C HIS A 353 -3.16 5.32 -5.84
N ARG A 354 -2.91 6.18 -4.87
CA ARG A 354 -1.68 6.97 -4.83
C ARG A 354 -0.51 6.01 -4.97
N LEU A 355 0.22 6.11 -6.07
CA LEU A 355 1.61 5.71 -6.05
C LEU A 355 2.22 6.65 -5.01
N GLN A 356 2.42 6.19 -3.78
CA GLN A 356 3.26 6.90 -2.83
C GLN A 356 4.50 7.25 -3.63
N GLY A 357 4.74 8.55 -3.79
CA GLY A 357 5.96 9.04 -4.38
C GLY A 357 7.08 8.59 -3.46
N HIS A 358 7.54 7.36 -3.59
CA HIS A 358 8.92 7.06 -3.32
C HIS A 358 9.67 8.10 -4.14
N GLY A 359 10.38 9.00 -3.46
CA GLY A 359 11.28 9.98 -4.06
C GLY A 359 12.46 9.34 -4.80
N TYR A 360 12.23 8.23 -5.49
CA TYR A 360 12.91 7.99 -6.74
C TYR A 360 12.11 8.76 -7.78
N ALA A 361 12.61 9.95 -8.11
CA ALA A 361 12.66 10.30 -9.51
C ALA A 361 13.28 9.07 -10.21
N LEU A 362 12.45 8.15 -10.70
CA LEU A 362 12.83 7.46 -11.91
C LEU A 362 13.15 8.61 -12.86
N PRO A 363 14.37 8.71 -13.41
CA PRO A 363 14.52 9.53 -14.60
C PRO A 363 13.52 8.92 -15.57
N MET A 364 12.37 9.59 -15.72
CA MET A 364 11.57 9.49 -16.92
C MET A 364 12.47 10.11 -17.99
N SER A 365 13.51 9.37 -18.39
CA SER A 365 13.97 9.41 -19.75
C SER A 365 12.69 9.24 -20.54
N ALA A 366 12.22 10.32 -21.17
CA ALA A 366 11.21 10.19 -22.19
C ALA A 366 11.61 8.97 -23.03
N PRO A 367 10.68 8.07 -23.41
CA PRO A 367 11.02 7.07 -24.41
C PRO A 367 11.71 7.84 -25.51
N ALA A 368 12.94 7.44 -25.84
CA ALA A 368 13.69 8.06 -26.91
C ALA A 368 12.81 7.89 -28.14
N TYR A 369 12.00 8.91 -28.43
CA TYR A 369 11.40 9.05 -29.73
C TYR A 369 12.61 9.04 -30.65
N PRO A 370 12.67 8.14 -31.64
CA PRO A 370 13.69 8.26 -32.66
C PRO A 370 13.61 9.71 -33.13
N ALA A 371 14.75 10.41 -33.05
CA ALA A 371 14.83 11.79 -33.48
C ALA A 371 14.10 11.88 -34.83
N PRO A 372 13.17 12.83 -35.03
CA PRO A 372 12.55 12.99 -36.32
C PRO A 372 13.68 13.04 -37.35
N ALA A 373 13.60 12.18 -38.36
CA ALA A 373 14.61 12.11 -39.40
C ALA A 373 14.89 13.56 -39.85
N PRO A 374 16.17 13.97 -39.96
CA PRO A 374 16.51 15.32 -40.35
C PRO A 374 15.67 15.70 -41.56
N HIS A 375 14.93 16.80 -41.45
CA HIS A 375 14.07 17.27 -42.53
C HIS A 375 14.85 17.20 -43.83
N ALA A 376 14.32 16.47 -44.80
CA ALA A 376 14.89 16.45 -46.13
C ALA A 376 15.11 17.91 -46.56
N PRO A 377 16.30 18.25 -47.07
CA PRO A 377 16.56 19.61 -47.53
C PRO A 377 15.44 20.02 -48.50
N PRO A 378 14.96 21.28 -48.42
CA PRO A 378 13.90 21.75 -49.30
C PRO A 378 14.28 21.43 -50.74
N ALA A 379 13.38 20.73 -51.45
CA ALA A 379 13.59 20.39 -52.85
C ALA A 379 13.91 21.68 -53.61
N VAL A 380 15.11 21.75 -54.17
CA VAL A 380 15.51 22.84 -55.06
C VAL A 380 14.47 22.86 -56.19
N PRO A 381 13.82 24.02 -56.47
CA PRO A 381 12.89 24.12 -57.57
C PRO A 381 13.60 23.69 -58.85
N VAL A 382 13.14 22.61 -59.47
CA VAL A 382 13.61 22.20 -60.79
C VAL A 382 13.15 23.28 -61.76
N GLU A 383 14.11 24.02 -62.30
CA GLU A 383 13.88 25.05 -63.31
C GLU A 383 13.27 24.38 -64.55
N THR A 384 11.97 24.62 -64.77
CA THR A 384 11.28 24.15 -65.96
C THR A 384 11.93 24.79 -67.19
N PRO A 385 12.46 24.02 -68.16
CA PRO A 385 13.09 24.59 -69.34
C PRO A 385 12.06 25.42 -70.12
N ARG A 386 12.41 26.69 -70.34
CA ARG A 386 11.60 27.65 -71.10
C ARG A 386 11.48 27.14 -72.55
N PRO A 387 10.26 27.05 -73.11
CA PRO A 387 10.09 26.56 -74.48
C PRO A 387 10.78 27.50 -75.48
N PRO A 388 11.36 26.95 -76.57
CA PRO A 388 12.02 27.74 -77.60
C PRO A 388 11.03 28.63 -78.33
N ALA A 389 11.49 29.83 -78.70
CA ALA A 389 10.75 30.89 -79.36
C ALA A 389 10.37 30.56 -80.81
#